data_AF-A0A7L1WIR0-F1
#
_entry.id   AF-A0A7L1WIR0-F1
#
_cell.length_a   1.000
_cell.length_b   1.000
_cell.length_c   1.000
_cell.angle_alpha   90.00
_cell.angle_beta   90.00
_cell.angle_gamma   90.00
#
_symmetry.space_group_name_H-M   'P 1'
#
loop_
_entity.id
_entity.type
_entity.pdbx_description
1 polymer ?
#
loop_
_entity_poly.entity_id
_entity_poly.type
_entity_poly.pdbx_seq_one_letter_code
_entity_poly.pdbx_strand_id
1 'polypeptide(L)' 'GLAVTWPGDWVAFASSLGVRVSWDRHLAVTVTAEPELHGATWGLCGTYTDDPSDDFVLPDGDIAVTAATFANAWKVP' A
#
# COMPACT_ATOMS: atom_id res chain seq x y z
N GLY A 1 3.81 -6.78 -18.06
CA GLY A 1 3.86 -5.46 -18.71
C GLY A 1 3.11 -4.45 -17.87
N LEU A 2 3.27 -3.16 -18.17
CA LEU A 2 2.55 -2.05 -17.51
C LEU A 2 1.44 -1.56 -18.44
N ALA A 3 0.22 -1.43 -17.92
CA ALA A 3 -0.91 -0.81 -18.61
C ALA A 3 -1.31 0.48 -17.90
N VAL A 4 -1.69 1.49 -18.67
CA VAL A 4 -2.18 2.78 -18.16
C VAL A 4 -3.59 3.02 -18.71
N THR A 5 -4.53 3.39 -17.84
CA THR A 5 -5.92 3.69 -18.20
C THR A 5 -6.42 4.97 -17.52
N TRP A 6 -7.52 5.53 -18.06
CA TRP A 6 -8.12 6.79 -17.60
C TRP A 6 -9.61 6.59 -17.28
N PRO A 7 -9.95 5.85 -16.21
CA PRO A 7 -11.35 5.64 -15.82
C PRO A 7 -11.93 6.92 -15.20
N GLY A 8 -12.66 7.69 -16.01
CA GLY A 8 -13.24 8.96 -15.59
C GLY A 8 -12.14 9.96 -15.20
N ASP A 9 -12.20 10.47 -13.97
CA ASP A 9 -11.23 11.45 -13.46
C ASP A 9 -9.95 10.85 -12.87
N TRP A 10 -9.83 9.52 -12.87
CA TRP A 10 -8.68 8.82 -12.32
C TRP A 10 -7.69 8.43 -13.41
N VAL A 11 -6.42 8.30 -13.04
CA VAL A 11 -5.40 7.60 -13.82
C VAL A 11 -5.08 6.31 -13.09
N ALA A 12 -5.15 5.17 -13.77
CA ALA A 12 -4.83 3.87 -13.19
C ALA A 12 -3.64 3.21 -13.92
N PHE A 13 -2.72 2.68 -13.13
CA PHE A 13 -1.56 1.91 -13.55
C PHE A 13 -1.76 0.47 -13.12
N ALA A 14 -1.73 -0.48 -14.05
CA ALA A 14 -1.84 -1.90 -13.76
C ALA A 14 -0.56 -2.61 -14.16
N SER A 15 0.06 -3.31 -13.22
CA SER A 15 1.25 -4.12 -13.44
C SER A 15 0.89 -5.59 -13.56
N SER A 16 1.65 -6.34 -14.35
CA SER A 16 1.59 -7.81 -14.36
C SER A 16 2.11 -8.45 -13.06
N LEU A 17 2.51 -7.66 -12.08
CA LEU A 17 2.87 -8.11 -10.73
C LEU A 17 1.65 -8.20 -9.79
N GLY A 18 0.43 -8.04 -10.29
CA GLY A 18 -0.79 -8.09 -9.48
C GLY A 18 -1.02 -6.84 -8.62
N VAL A 19 -0.47 -5.70 -9.02
CA VAL A 19 -0.67 -4.41 -8.35
C VAL A 19 -1.33 -3.43 -9.30
N ARG A 20 -2.40 -2.78 -8.82
CA ARG A 20 -3.00 -1.62 -9.46
C ARG A 20 -2.88 -0.40 -8.55
N VAL A 21 -2.41 0.72 -9.11
CA VAL A 21 -2.39 2.03 -8.44
C VAL A 21 -3.34 2.94 -9.20
N SER A 22 -4.28 3.58 -8.50
CA SER A 22 -5.19 4.58 -9.06
C SER A 22 -5.00 5.91 -8.36
N TRP A 23 -4.91 7.00 -9.11
CA TRP A 23 -4.73 8.36 -8.59
C TRP A 23 -5.75 9.30 -9.20
N ASP A 24 -6.39 10.11 -8.36
CA ASP A 24 -7.40 11.11 -8.76
C ASP A 24 -6.79 12.36 -9.42
N ARG A 25 -5.47 12.40 -9.59
CA ARG A 25 -4.69 13.56 -10.04
C ARG A 25 -4.65 14.70 -9.02
N HIS A 26 -5.03 14.41 -7.77
CA HIS A 26 -4.96 15.30 -6.63
C HIS A 26 -4.34 14.58 -5.42
N LEU A 27 -5.13 14.27 -4.38
CA LEU A 27 -4.63 13.72 -3.12
C LEU A 27 -5.03 12.27 -2.86
N ALA A 28 -5.99 11.72 -3.60
CA ALA A 28 -6.46 10.35 -3.37
C ALA A 28 -5.67 9.36 -4.22
N VAL A 29 -4.98 8.43 -3.55
CA VAL A 29 -4.30 7.30 -4.16
C VAL A 29 -4.86 6.02 -3.56
N THR A 30 -5.26 5.09 -4.42
CA THR A 30 -5.70 3.76 -4.02
C THR A 30 -4.74 2.72 -4.60
N VAL A 31 -4.22 1.85 -3.75
CA VAL A 31 -3.44 0.68 -4.16
C VAL A 31 -4.33 -0.56 -3.97
N THR A 32 -4.43 -1.38 -5.00
CA THR A 32 -5.09 -2.69 -4.95
C THR A 32 -4.06 -3.75 -5.24
N ALA A 33 -3.86 -4.65 -4.29
CA ALA A 33 -3.04 -5.84 -4.43
C ALA A 33 -3.95 -7.04 -4.74
N GLU A 34 -3.55 -7.89 -5.68
CA GLU A 34 -4.23 -9.15 -5.95
C GLU A 34 -3.99 -10.16 -4.80
N PRO A 35 -4.89 -11.14 -4.60
CA PRO A 35 -4.82 -12.09 -3.48
C PRO A 35 -3.50 -12.87 -3.38
N GLU A 36 -2.78 -13.05 -4.50
CA GLU A 36 -1.47 -13.70 -4.55
C GLU A 36 -0.39 -12.92 -3.77
N LEU A 37 -0.64 -11.67 -3.41
CA LEU A 37 0.23 -10.82 -2.59
C LEU A 37 -0.14 -10.81 -1.10
N HIS A 38 -1.08 -11.65 -0.66
CA HIS A 38 -1.43 -11.80 0.75
C HIS A 38 -0.19 -12.09 1.61
N GLY A 39 0.00 -11.31 2.67
CA GLY A 39 1.18 -11.36 3.55
C GLY A 39 2.51 -10.96 2.90
N ALA A 40 2.49 -10.43 1.67
CA ALA A 40 3.69 -10.04 0.92
C ALA A 40 3.88 -8.52 0.82
N THR A 41 3.12 -7.75 1.60
CA THR A 41 3.22 -6.28 1.62
C THR A 41 3.88 -5.80 2.90
N TRP A 42 4.47 -4.60 2.82
CA TRP A 42 5.08 -3.91 3.95
C TRP A 42 5.03 -2.41 3.69
N GLY A 43 4.73 -1.63 4.72
CA GLY A 43 4.69 -0.17 4.64
C GLY A 43 3.45 0.41 5.29
N LEU A 44 3.14 1.66 4.94
CA LEU A 44 2.01 2.41 5.52
C LEU A 44 0.63 1.79 5.28
N CYS A 45 0.50 0.86 4.32
CA CYS A 45 -0.73 0.13 4.04
C CYS A 45 -0.82 -1.22 4.79
N GLY A 46 0.10 -1.49 5.72
CA GLY A 46 0.10 -2.71 6.52
C GLY A 46 0.79 -3.89 5.83
N THR A 47 0.52 -5.09 6.36
CA THR A 47 1.14 -6.37 5.96
C THR A 47 0.28 -7.17 4.98
N TYR A 48 -1.01 -6.84 4.87
CA TYR A 48 -2.02 -7.57 4.09
C TYR A 48 -2.19 -9.04 4.52
N THR A 49 -2.26 -9.29 5.84
CA THR A 49 -2.40 -10.63 6.44
C THR A 49 -3.83 -10.94 6.93
N ASP A 50 -4.78 -10.01 6.75
CA ASP A 50 -6.12 -10.00 7.37
C ASP A 50 -6.12 -9.92 8.91
N ASP A 51 -4.97 -9.63 9.53
CA ASP A 51 -4.83 -9.39 10.96
C ASP A 51 -4.51 -7.91 11.25
N PRO A 52 -5.48 -7.10 11.71
CA PRO A 52 -5.23 -5.69 11.98
C PRO A 52 -4.26 -5.45 13.17
N SER A 53 -3.88 -6.49 13.93
CA SER A 53 -2.94 -6.35 15.03
C SER A 53 -1.49 -6.20 14.59
N ASP A 54 -1.16 -6.54 13.33
CA ASP A 54 0.19 -6.43 12.76
C ASP A 54 0.33 -5.29 11.72
N ASP A 55 -0.73 -4.54 11.41
CA ASP A 55 -0.68 -3.48 10.39
C ASP A 55 0.31 -2.36 10.71
N PHE A 56 0.68 -2.19 11.99
CA PHE A 56 1.65 -1.20 12.45
C PHE A 56 3.07 -1.76 12.62
N VAL A 57 3.40 -2.86 11.91
CA VAL A 57 4.78 -3.37 11.83
C VAL A 57 5.73 -2.30 11.28
N LEU A 58 6.82 -2.09 12.01
CA LEU A 58 7.91 -1.17 11.73
C LEU A 58 8.94 -1.80 10.78
N PRO A 59 9.83 -1.01 10.15
CA PRO A 59 10.89 -1.54 9.30
C PRO A 59 11.86 -2.51 9.98
N ASP A 60 11.97 -2.46 11.32
CA ASP A 60 12.79 -3.37 12.13
C ASP A 60 12.03 -4.62 12.61
N GLY A 61 10.73 -4.71 12.32
CA GLY A 61 9.87 -5.85 12.67
C GLY A 61 9.06 -5.68 13.95
N ASP A 62 9.29 -4.62 14.75
CA ASP A 62 8.48 -4.35 15.94
C ASP A 62 7.08 -3.80 15.58
N ILE A 63 6.10 -3.93 16.46
CA ILE A 63 4.74 -3.39 16.25
C ILE A 63 4.60 -2.08 17.03
N ALA A 64 4.31 -0.98 16.32
CA ALA A 64 4.09 0.31 16.95
C ALA A 64 2.72 0.40 17.64
N VAL A 65 2.69 1.03 18.81
CA VAL A 65 1.46 1.26 19.59
C VAL A 65 0.64 2.43 19.03
N THR A 66 1.27 3.36 18.30
CA THR A 66 0.60 4.55 17.77
C THR A 66 0.84 4.71 16.28
N ALA A 67 -0.19 5.23 15.59
CA ALA A 67 -0.10 5.55 14.17
C ALA A 67 0.99 6.59 13.86
N ALA A 68 1.27 7.51 14.79
CA ALA A 68 2.32 8.50 14.62
C ALA A 68 3.72 7.86 14.64
N THR A 69 3.98 6.95 15.58
CA THR A 69 5.26 6.21 15.63
C THR A 69 5.42 5.37 14.37
N PHE A 70 4.37 4.65 13.98
CA PHE A 70 4.34 3.85 12.75
C PHE A 70 4.64 4.70 11.51
N ALA A 71 3.88 5.78 11.28
CA ALA A 71 4.02 6.61 10.09
C ALA A 71 5.39 7.28 9.99
N ASN A 72 5.97 7.71 11.12
CA ASN A 72 7.29 8.33 11.14
C ASN A 72 8.42 7.35 10.82
N ALA A 73 8.28 6.07 11.20
CA ALA A 73 9.29 5.05 10.94
C ALA A 73 9.41 4.68 9.45
N TRP A 74 8.32 4.80 8.70
CA TRP A 74 8.27 4.53 7.26
C TRP A 74 8.68 5.72 6.38
N LYS A 75 9.20 6.79 6.98
CA LYS A 75 9.73 7.94 6.24
C LYS A 75 10.98 7.54 5.44
N VAL A 76 10.94 7.74 4.13
CA VAL A 76 12.11 7.61 3.24
C VAL A 76 12.95 8.89 3.30
N PRO A 77 14.31 8.81 3.26
CA PRO A 77 15.21 9.98 3.25
C PRO A 77 14.95 10.99 2.13
#